data_AF-A0A540KMW3-F1
#
_entry.id   AF-A0A540KMW3-F1
#
_cell.length_a   1.000
_cell.length_b   1.000
_cell.length_c   1.000
_cell.angle_alpha   90.00
_cell.angle_beta   90.00
_cell.angle_gamma   90.00
#
_symmetry.space_group_name_H-M   'P 1'
#
loop_
_entity.id
_entity.type
_entity.pdbx_description
1 polymer ?
#
loop_
_entity_poly.entity_id
_entity_poly.type
_entity_poly.pdbx_seq_one_letter_code
_entity_poly.pdbx_strand_id
1 'polypeptide(L)'
;MAALKVSLRGTAAPTCSPSPSLKSWPHISDSLSKTSAIARFPNAAVLSPPKLHLQASPGKKTRASVSATMATGGQEVLPPALTSTSDPPPIFDGNTRLYISYQCPYAQRAWIARNCKGLEEKIQLVPIDLQDRPAWYKEKVYPANKVPSLEHNNEVKGESLDLIRYIDSHFEGPSLFPHDQAKKEFAEELLSYTDTFNKSVFSSIKEDEIEAAGAAFDHIETALSKFEDGPFFLGKFSLVDIAYAPFLERFQPLLLDVKKYDITAGRPKLAAWIEEMDKNVAYKQTRRDPKELVESYKRRFLAQK
;
A
#
# COMPACT_ATOMS: atom_id res chain seq x y z
N MET A 1 -32.75 -64.56 10.84
CA MET A 1 -33.61 -63.56 11.50
C MET A 1 -33.35 -63.61 13.00
N ALA A 2 -32.85 -62.52 13.59
CA ALA A 2 -33.13 -62.03 14.94
C ALA A 2 -32.00 -61.06 15.35
N ALA A 3 -32.37 -59.80 15.49
CA ALA A 3 -31.51 -58.70 15.90
C ALA A 3 -31.19 -58.77 17.40
N LEU A 4 -29.95 -58.49 17.77
CA LEU A 4 -29.55 -58.22 19.15
C LEU A 4 -29.54 -56.71 19.39
N LYS A 5 -30.48 -56.23 20.22
CA LYS A 5 -30.43 -54.92 20.87
C LYS A 5 -29.53 -55.03 22.10
N VAL A 6 -28.54 -54.17 22.22
CA VAL A 6 -27.85 -53.90 23.49
C VAL A 6 -27.99 -52.42 23.80
N SER A 7 -28.62 -52.16 24.94
CA SER A 7 -28.80 -50.86 25.58
C SER A 7 -27.59 -50.58 26.48
N LEU A 8 -27.00 -49.40 26.35
CA LEU A 8 -25.97 -48.92 27.28
C LEU A 8 -26.46 -47.65 27.97
N ARG A 9 -26.56 -47.76 29.31
CA ARG A 9 -26.90 -46.71 30.26
C ARG A 9 -25.81 -45.64 30.26
N GLY A 10 -26.25 -44.38 30.25
CA GLY A 10 -25.40 -43.23 30.49
C GLY A 10 -24.95 -43.13 31.95
N THR A 11 -23.68 -42.77 32.14
CA THR A 11 -23.12 -42.30 33.40
C THR A 11 -22.89 -40.80 33.30
N ALA A 12 -23.37 -40.07 34.30
CA ALA A 12 -23.24 -38.63 34.44
C ALA A 12 -21.79 -38.23 34.80
N ALA A 13 -21.30 -37.14 34.20
CA ALA A 13 -20.08 -36.44 34.59
C ALA A 13 -20.45 -35.03 35.14
N PRO A 14 -19.68 -34.49 36.10
CA PRO A 14 -20.12 -33.38 36.94
C PRO A 14 -19.96 -32.01 36.29
N THR A 15 -20.85 -31.11 36.69
CA THR A 15 -20.90 -29.68 36.34
C THR A 15 -19.79 -28.87 37.02
N CYS A 16 -19.10 -28.03 36.25
CA CYS A 16 -18.36 -26.89 36.78
C CYS A 16 -18.55 -25.68 35.86
N SER A 17 -18.95 -24.56 36.47
CA SER A 17 -19.35 -23.29 35.86
C SER A 17 -18.15 -22.38 35.54
N PRO A 18 -18.33 -21.26 34.81
CA PRO A 18 -17.38 -20.76 33.81
C PRO A 18 -16.56 -19.52 34.23
N SER A 19 -15.48 -19.24 33.51
CA SER A 19 -14.93 -17.89 33.25
C SER A 19 -13.69 -17.95 32.31
N PRO A 20 -13.31 -16.86 31.62
CA PRO A 20 -14.09 -16.01 30.74
C PRO A 20 -13.59 -16.06 29.28
N SER A 21 -14.49 -15.71 28.36
CA SER A 21 -14.29 -15.67 26.93
C SER A 21 -13.13 -14.77 26.47
N LEU A 22 -12.25 -15.33 25.65
CA LEU A 22 -11.40 -14.57 24.74
C LEU A 22 -12.30 -13.81 23.76
N LYS A 23 -12.16 -12.48 23.76
CA LYS A 23 -12.85 -11.57 22.85
C LYS A 23 -12.46 -11.91 21.41
N SER A 24 -13.39 -12.53 20.69
CA SER A 24 -13.37 -12.66 19.24
C SER A 24 -13.33 -11.26 18.61
N TRP A 25 -12.47 -11.10 17.60
CA TRP A 25 -12.53 -9.94 16.72
C TRP A 25 -13.79 -10.06 15.85
N PRO A 26 -14.53 -8.96 15.62
CA PRO A 26 -15.73 -9.04 14.80
C PRO A 26 -15.37 -9.29 13.34
N HIS A 27 -15.82 -10.44 12.83
CA HIS A 27 -16.06 -10.62 11.41
C HIS A 27 -17.15 -9.63 10.99
N ILE A 28 -16.78 -8.61 10.22
CA ILE A 28 -17.75 -7.81 9.47
C ILE A 28 -17.73 -8.34 8.04
N SER A 29 -18.66 -9.23 7.76
CA SER A 29 -19.19 -9.41 6.41
C SER A 29 -20.31 -8.38 6.25
N ASP A 30 -20.10 -7.35 5.45
CA ASP A 30 -21.20 -6.48 5.02
C ASP A 30 -21.20 -6.37 3.50
N SER A 31 -22.26 -6.94 2.92
CA SER A 31 -22.72 -6.65 1.57
C SER A 31 -23.12 -5.18 1.49
N LEU A 32 -22.38 -4.39 0.73
CA LEU A 32 -22.80 -3.03 0.40
C LEU A 32 -23.76 -3.06 -0.79
N SER A 33 -25.05 -2.94 -0.47
CA SER A 33 -26.07 -2.44 -1.39
C SER A 33 -25.80 -0.97 -1.69
N LYS A 34 -25.69 -0.65 -2.99
CA LYS A 34 -25.50 0.71 -3.50
C LYS A 34 -26.72 1.57 -3.17
N THR A 35 -26.54 2.60 -2.35
CA THR A 35 -27.48 3.73 -2.31
C THR A 35 -26.68 5.02 -2.22
N SER A 36 -26.60 5.79 -3.31
CA SER A 36 -25.98 7.11 -3.32
C SER A 36 -26.98 8.14 -2.77
N ALA A 37 -26.62 8.82 -1.68
CA ALA A 37 -27.34 10.01 -1.23
C ALA A 37 -26.67 11.26 -1.85
N ILE A 38 -27.37 11.89 -2.79
CA ILE A 38 -26.98 13.17 -3.41
C ILE A 38 -27.51 14.30 -2.52
N ALA A 39 -26.63 15.09 -1.92
CA ALA A 39 -27.00 16.35 -1.29
C ALA A 39 -26.96 17.48 -2.34
N ARG A 40 -28.12 18.09 -2.63
CA ARG A 40 -28.25 19.28 -3.50
C ARG A 40 -28.32 20.55 -2.64
N PHE A 41 -27.58 21.57 -3.04
CA PHE A 41 -27.75 22.97 -2.60
C PHE A 41 -27.77 23.89 -3.84
N PRO A 42 -28.34 25.11 -3.73
CA PRO A 42 -29.24 25.66 -4.74
C PRO A 42 -28.58 26.46 -5.87
N ASN A 43 -29.36 26.57 -6.95
CA ASN A 43 -29.18 27.31 -8.20
C ASN A 43 -28.27 28.55 -8.15
N ALA A 44 -27.19 28.51 -8.94
CA ALA A 44 -26.52 29.71 -9.44
C ALA A 44 -26.96 29.97 -10.89
N ALA A 45 -27.25 31.25 -11.16
CA ALA A 45 -27.91 31.76 -12.34
C ALA A 45 -27.15 31.48 -13.66
N VAL A 46 -27.93 31.20 -14.70
CA VAL A 46 -27.52 31.10 -16.10
C VAL A 46 -27.15 32.49 -16.62
N LEU A 47 -25.88 32.70 -16.96
CA LEU A 47 -25.43 33.80 -17.81
C LEU A 47 -24.72 33.21 -19.02
N SER A 48 -25.32 33.41 -20.19
CA SER A 48 -24.82 32.93 -21.49
C SER A 48 -23.50 33.63 -21.88
N PRO A 49 -22.56 32.95 -22.55
CA PRO A 49 -21.35 33.59 -23.05
C PRO A 49 -21.62 34.30 -24.39
N PRO A 50 -20.93 35.42 -24.69
CA PRO A 50 -21.03 36.06 -26.00
C PRO A 50 -20.25 35.26 -27.06
N LYS A 51 -20.80 35.22 -28.27
CA LYS A 51 -20.23 34.58 -29.46
C LYS A 51 -18.93 35.28 -29.88
N LEU A 52 -17.81 34.55 -29.86
CA LEU A 52 -16.57 34.96 -30.51
C LEU A 52 -16.53 34.43 -31.94
N HIS A 53 -16.36 35.36 -32.88
CA HIS A 53 -16.30 35.11 -34.32
C HIS A 53 -14.88 34.65 -34.69
N LEU A 54 -14.76 33.44 -35.24
CA LEU A 54 -13.50 32.85 -35.68
C LEU A 54 -13.22 33.32 -37.12
N GLN A 55 -12.21 34.18 -37.33
CA GLN A 55 -11.59 34.39 -38.63
C GLN A 55 -10.26 33.64 -38.67
N ALA A 56 -10.14 32.70 -39.60
CA ALA A 56 -8.92 31.94 -39.87
C ALA A 56 -8.01 32.69 -40.85
N SER A 57 -6.70 32.61 -40.64
CA SER A 57 -5.67 32.84 -41.66
C SER A 57 -4.42 32.00 -41.33
N PRO A 58 -3.67 31.49 -42.33
CA PRO A 58 -2.78 30.34 -42.15
C PRO A 58 -1.34 30.76 -41.83
N GLY A 59 -0.67 30.06 -40.92
CA GLY A 59 0.74 30.34 -40.61
C GLY A 59 1.45 29.29 -39.77
N LYS A 60 2.32 28.52 -40.45
CA LYS A 60 3.55 27.84 -39.99
C LYS A 60 3.49 26.84 -38.82
N LYS A 61 3.78 25.59 -39.20
CA LYS A 61 4.18 24.47 -38.34
C LYS A 61 5.48 24.81 -37.61
N THR A 62 5.48 24.70 -36.28
CA THR A 62 6.71 24.58 -35.49
C THR A 62 6.54 23.42 -34.51
N ARG A 63 7.29 22.35 -34.77
CA ARG A 63 7.38 21.15 -33.95
C ARG A 63 8.22 21.51 -32.71
N ALA A 64 7.56 21.81 -31.59
CA ALA A 64 8.24 21.94 -30.31
C ALA A 64 8.57 20.53 -29.80
N SER A 65 9.85 20.18 -29.88
CA SER A 65 10.43 19.06 -29.13
C SER A 65 10.43 19.46 -27.67
N VAL A 66 9.58 18.82 -26.86
CA VAL A 66 9.64 18.94 -25.41
C VAL A 66 10.70 17.96 -24.95
N SER A 67 11.92 18.46 -24.73
CA SER A 67 12.99 17.69 -24.09
C SER A 67 12.67 17.60 -22.60
N ALA A 68 12.36 16.40 -22.12
CA ALA A 68 12.20 16.13 -20.70
C ALA A 68 13.51 16.46 -19.99
N THR A 69 13.50 17.49 -19.15
CA THR A 69 14.62 17.81 -18.29
C THR A 69 14.55 16.84 -17.11
N MET A 70 15.53 15.94 -17.00
CA MET A 70 15.68 15.04 -15.87
C MET A 70 15.81 15.87 -14.59
N ALA A 71 14.95 15.60 -13.60
CA ALA A 71 15.06 16.19 -12.28
C ALA A 71 16.44 15.86 -11.69
N THR A 72 17.17 16.91 -11.34
CA THR A 72 18.51 16.86 -10.76
C THR A 72 18.47 16.17 -9.39
N GLY A 73 19.35 15.19 -9.19
CA GLY A 73 19.45 14.32 -8.02
C GLY A 73 19.90 14.99 -6.71
N GLY A 74 19.13 15.96 -6.22
CA GLY A 74 19.20 16.39 -4.82
C GLY A 74 18.40 15.43 -3.94
N GLN A 75 18.97 15.01 -2.81
CA GLN A 75 18.22 14.24 -1.81
C GLN A 75 17.21 15.18 -1.14
N GLU A 76 15.91 14.85 -1.24
CA GLU A 76 14.83 15.62 -0.61
C GLU A 76 15.07 15.70 0.91
N VAL A 77 14.98 16.92 1.46
CA VAL A 77 15.02 17.12 2.91
C VAL A 77 13.66 16.72 3.48
N LEU A 78 13.64 15.61 4.22
CA LEU A 78 12.40 15.04 4.76
C LEU A 78 11.89 15.88 5.95
N PRO A 79 10.61 16.28 5.97
CA PRO A 79 10.03 17.00 7.11
C PRO A 79 10.01 16.14 8.39
N PRO A 80 10.09 16.75 9.58
CA PRO A 80 9.95 16.01 10.83
C PRO A 80 8.52 15.48 10.99
N ALA A 81 8.37 14.33 11.67
CA ALA A 81 7.06 13.76 11.97
C ALA A 81 6.26 14.66 12.93
N LEU A 82 5.01 14.93 12.57
CA LEU A 82 4.06 15.68 13.39
C LEU A 82 3.52 14.81 14.53
N THR A 83 3.45 15.40 15.72
CA THR A 83 3.06 14.74 16.98
C THR A 83 1.74 15.27 17.54
N SER A 84 1.31 14.80 18.71
CA SER A 84 0.10 15.28 19.40
C SER A 84 0.10 16.77 19.71
N THR A 85 1.29 17.38 19.84
CA THR A 85 1.48 18.81 20.14
C THR A 85 1.63 19.67 18.89
N SER A 86 1.63 19.07 17.69
CA SER A 86 1.82 19.80 16.44
C SER A 86 0.50 20.38 15.94
N ASP A 87 0.52 21.63 15.49
CA ASP A 87 -0.62 22.26 14.83
C ASP A 87 -0.94 21.56 13.48
N PRO A 88 -2.22 21.53 13.05
CA PRO A 88 -2.57 20.99 11.75
C PRO A 88 -1.97 21.83 10.63
N PRO A 89 -1.54 21.21 9.50
CA PRO A 89 -1.29 21.99 8.29
C PRO A 89 -2.61 22.63 7.82
N PRO A 90 -2.55 23.64 6.93
CA PRO A 90 -3.73 24.08 6.22
C PRO A 90 -4.40 22.90 5.49
N ILE A 91 -5.73 22.81 5.54
CA ILE A 91 -6.51 21.72 4.95
C ILE A 91 -7.35 22.31 3.82
N PHE A 92 -7.33 21.69 2.65
CA PHE A 92 -8.02 22.12 1.42
C PHE A 92 -7.64 23.54 0.98
N ASP A 93 -6.36 23.90 1.12
CA ASP A 93 -5.78 25.17 0.66
C ASP A 93 -5.28 25.10 -0.80
N GLY A 94 -5.55 23.99 -1.50
CA GLY A 94 -5.11 23.74 -2.88
C GLY A 94 -3.79 22.98 -3.01
N ASN A 95 -3.02 22.82 -1.92
CA ASN A 95 -1.82 21.98 -1.93
C ASN A 95 -2.19 20.50 -1.85
N THR A 96 -1.47 19.65 -2.60
CA THR A 96 -1.63 18.19 -2.49
C THR A 96 -0.73 17.66 -1.39
N ARG A 97 -1.30 16.89 -0.46
CA ARG A 97 -0.57 16.36 0.71
C ARG A 97 -0.74 14.85 0.84
N LEU A 98 0.37 14.15 0.99
CA LEU A 98 0.40 12.73 1.32
C LEU A 98 0.74 12.58 2.81
N TYR A 99 -0.27 12.23 3.60
CA TYR A 99 -0.12 11.95 5.02
C TYR A 99 0.44 10.55 5.19
N ILE A 100 1.62 10.44 5.80
CA ILE A 100 2.37 9.18 5.91
C ILE A 100 2.83 8.93 7.35
N SER A 101 3.42 7.76 7.56
CA SER A 101 4.38 7.56 8.63
C SER A 101 5.60 6.90 8.02
N TYR A 102 6.81 7.39 8.34
CA TYR A 102 8.05 6.90 7.73
C TYR A 102 8.31 5.41 7.95
N GLN A 103 7.72 4.80 8.97
CA GLN A 103 7.86 3.37 9.24
C GLN A 103 6.75 2.52 8.61
N CYS A 104 5.68 3.12 8.09
CA CYS A 104 4.50 2.39 7.60
C CYS A 104 4.74 1.82 6.19
N PRO A 105 4.73 0.48 5.98
CA PRO A 105 4.93 -0.11 4.66
C PRO A 105 3.81 0.25 3.66
N TYR A 106 2.57 0.38 4.15
CA TYR A 106 1.45 0.81 3.31
C TYR A 106 1.64 2.24 2.79
N ALA A 107 2.17 3.14 3.64
CA ALA A 107 2.41 4.53 3.25
C ALA A 107 3.61 4.65 2.30
N GLN A 108 4.61 3.79 2.51
CA GLN A 108 5.77 3.71 1.64
C GLN A 108 5.39 3.36 0.19
N ARG A 109 4.33 2.57 -0.06
CA ARG A 109 3.81 2.33 -1.43
C ARG A 109 3.51 3.66 -2.16
N ALA A 110 2.71 4.52 -1.54
CA ALA A 110 2.33 5.82 -2.10
C ALA A 110 3.53 6.76 -2.23
N TRP A 111 4.47 6.70 -1.29
CA TRP A 111 5.70 7.48 -1.34
C TRP A 111 6.61 7.05 -2.50
N ILE A 112 6.79 5.74 -2.72
CA ILE A 112 7.56 5.23 -3.87
C ILE A 112 6.89 5.67 -5.17
N ALA A 113 5.57 5.53 -5.29
CA ALA A 113 4.84 5.96 -6.50
C ALA A 113 5.01 7.46 -6.78
N ARG A 114 4.95 8.31 -5.73
CA ARG A 114 5.24 9.75 -5.82
C ARG A 114 6.64 10.00 -6.40
N ASN A 115 7.67 9.38 -5.82
CA ASN A 115 9.06 9.61 -6.22
C ASN A 115 9.34 9.05 -7.63
N CYS A 116 8.82 7.86 -7.96
CA CYS A 116 8.98 7.27 -9.29
C CYS A 116 8.35 8.13 -10.40
N LYS A 117 7.32 8.91 -10.08
CA LYS A 117 6.68 9.83 -11.03
C LYS A 117 7.30 11.24 -11.04
N GLY A 118 8.30 11.52 -10.19
CA GLY A 118 8.92 12.84 -10.08
C GLY A 118 7.96 13.89 -9.49
N LEU A 119 7.14 13.48 -8.51
CA LEU A 119 6.07 14.31 -7.93
C LEU A 119 6.46 14.93 -6.59
N GLU A 120 7.76 15.03 -6.29
CA GLU A 120 8.24 15.48 -4.99
C GLU A 120 7.79 16.90 -4.67
N GLU A 121 7.87 17.80 -5.64
CA GLU A 121 7.44 19.20 -5.50
C GLU A 121 5.92 19.38 -5.55
N LYS A 122 5.20 18.41 -6.15
CA LYS A 122 3.74 18.47 -6.34
C LYS A 122 2.96 17.88 -5.19
N ILE A 123 3.50 16.85 -4.54
CA ILE A 123 2.87 16.14 -3.43
C ILE A 123 3.72 16.34 -2.18
N GLN A 124 3.25 17.15 -1.24
CA GLN A 124 3.97 17.40 0.00
C GLN A 124 3.81 16.21 0.96
N LEU A 125 4.91 15.77 1.57
CA LEU A 125 4.84 14.75 2.63
C LEU A 125 4.41 15.39 3.94
N VAL A 126 3.41 14.81 4.59
CA VAL A 126 3.01 15.14 5.96
C VAL A 126 3.21 13.90 6.83
N PRO A 127 4.43 13.67 7.34
CA PRO A 127 4.70 12.54 8.21
C PRO A 127 4.03 12.74 9.57
N ILE A 128 3.44 11.68 10.09
CA ILE A 128 2.76 11.63 11.38
C ILE A 128 3.43 10.55 12.24
N ASP A 129 3.71 10.89 13.50
CA ASP A 129 4.05 9.89 14.50
C ASP A 129 2.78 9.11 14.88
N LEU A 130 2.78 7.80 14.64
CA LEU A 130 1.62 6.97 14.92
C LEU A 130 1.50 6.58 16.39
N GLN A 131 2.58 6.69 17.18
CA GLN A 131 2.60 6.44 18.63
C GLN A 131 2.20 7.68 19.42
N ASP A 132 2.50 8.87 18.90
CA ASP A 132 2.14 10.16 19.48
C ASP A 132 1.36 11.02 18.47
N ARG A 133 0.19 10.52 18.07
CA ARG A 133 -0.55 11.08 16.93
C ARG A 133 -1.31 12.36 17.26
N PRO A 134 -1.31 13.37 16.37
CA PRO A 134 -2.22 14.51 16.46
C PRO A 134 -3.69 14.11 16.35
N ALA A 135 -4.50 14.58 17.31
CA ALA A 135 -5.95 14.39 17.31
C ALA A 135 -6.62 14.96 16.04
N TRP A 136 -6.10 16.09 15.55
CA TRP A 136 -6.61 16.76 14.35
C TRP A 136 -6.58 15.87 13.09
N TYR A 137 -5.69 14.87 13.02
CA TYR A 137 -5.63 14.00 11.85
C TYR A 137 -6.93 13.22 11.70
N LYS A 138 -7.43 12.61 12.78
CA LYS A 138 -8.73 11.93 12.78
C LYS A 138 -9.89 12.90 12.63
N GLU A 139 -9.83 14.01 13.36
CA GLU A 139 -10.97 14.93 13.51
C GLU A 139 -11.20 15.81 12.30
N LYS A 140 -10.14 16.18 11.57
CA LYS A 140 -10.19 17.21 10.52
C LYS A 140 -9.73 16.73 9.14
N VAL A 141 -8.90 15.69 9.07
CA VAL A 141 -8.29 15.24 7.80
C VAL A 141 -8.87 13.91 7.33
N TYR A 142 -8.68 12.84 8.10
CA TYR A 142 -9.04 11.49 7.69
C TYR A 142 -9.68 10.68 8.84
N PRO A 143 -11.03 10.60 8.90
CA PRO A 143 -11.76 9.96 9.99
C PRO A 143 -11.41 8.49 10.27
N ALA A 144 -10.99 7.74 9.24
CA ALA A 144 -10.54 6.35 9.40
C ALA A 144 -9.25 6.23 10.23
N ASN A 145 -8.55 7.36 10.46
CA ASN A 145 -7.40 7.46 11.36
C ASN A 145 -6.33 6.41 11.05
N LYS A 146 -5.97 6.29 9.76
CA LYS A 146 -4.89 5.43 9.25
C LYS A 146 -4.04 6.21 8.26
N VAL A 147 -2.82 5.75 8.02
CA VAL A 147 -1.94 6.24 6.94
C VAL A 147 -1.65 5.08 5.97
N PRO A 148 -1.45 5.32 4.67
CA PRO A 148 -1.46 6.64 4.03
C PRO A 148 -2.86 7.22 3.82
N SER A 149 -2.93 8.55 3.70
CA SER A 149 -4.04 9.23 3.04
C SER A 149 -3.52 10.35 2.13
N LEU A 150 -4.22 10.63 1.05
CA LEU A 150 -3.88 11.65 0.06
C LEU A 150 -4.99 12.71 0.02
N GLU A 151 -4.63 13.94 0.37
CA GLU A 151 -5.45 15.13 0.16
C GLU A 151 -5.17 15.69 -1.23
N HIS A 152 -6.19 15.69 -2.10
CA HIS A 152 -6.11 16.22 -3.46
C HIS A 152 -7.52 16.60 -3.94
N ASN A 153 -7.65 17.75 -4.61
CA ASN A 153 -8.92 18.24 -5.17
C ASN A 153 -10.08 18.28 -4.14
N ASN A 154 -9.81 18.85 -2.96
CA ASN A 154 -10.78 19.00 -1.86
C ASN A 154 -11.37 17.66 -1.34
N GLU A 155 -10.62 16.58 -1.50
CA GLU A 155 -11.00 15.26 -1.03
C GLU A 155 -9.78 14.57 -0.40
N VAL A 156 -10.01 13.78 0.65
CA VAL A 156 -8.99 12.92 1.26
C VAL A 156 -9.31 11.45 0.96
N LYS A 157 -8.40 10.76 0.28
CA LYS A 157 -8.52 9.35 -0.11
C LYS A 157 -7.57 8.50 0.73
N GLY A 158 -7.98 7.29 1.08
CA GLY A 158 -7.13 6.32 1.77
C GLY A 158 -6.85 5.09 0.91
N GLU A 159 -6.45 4.01 1.57
CA GLU A 159 -6.11 2.70 0.97
C GLU A 159 -4.91 2.72 0.03
N SER A 160 -3.78 2.18 0.49
CA SER A 160 -2.48 2.32 -0.20
C SER A 160 -2.47 1.84 -1.66
N LEU A 161 -3.22 0.79 -2.00
CA LEU A 161 -3.28 0.25 -3.37
C LEU A 161 -4.11 1.17 -4.28
N ASP A 162 -5.19 1.74 -3.75
CA ASP A 162 -6.00 2.71 -4.49
C ASP A 162 -5.21 4.01 -4.70
N LEU A 163 -4.45 4.44 -3.70
CA LEU A 163 -3.61 5.63 -3.82
C LEU A 163 -2.52 5.51 -4.88
N ILE A 164 -1.82 4.38 -4.99
CA ILE A 164 -0.79 4.23 -6.03
C ILE A 164 -1.40 4.23 -7.44
N ARG A 165 -2.61 3.67 -7.61
CA ARG A 165 -3.36 3.75 -8.89
C ARG A 165 -3.84 5.16 -9.18
N TYR A 166 -4.34 5.85 -8.15
CA TYR A 166 -4.80 7.22 -8.24
C TYR A 166 -3.65 8.15 -8.65
N ILE A 167 -2.50 8.03 -7.97
CA ILE A 167 -1.27 8.77 -8.29
C ILE A 167 -0.84 8.50 -9.74
N ASP A 168 -0.85 7.23 -10.19
CA ASP A 168 -0.44 6.90 -11.55
C ASP A 168 -1.35 7.49 -12.64
N SER A 169 -2.66 7.54 -12.37
CA SER A 169 -3.68 7.96 -13.35
C SER A 169 -4.02 9.45 -13.33
N HIS A 170 -3.77 10.16 -12.24
CA HIS A 170 -4.19 11.57 -12.07
C HIS A 170 -3.04 12.58 -12.05
N PHE A 171 -1.79 12.10 -12.02
CA PHE A 171 -0.61 12.97 -12.04
C PHE A 171 0.27 12.64 -13.24
N GLU A 172 0.98 13.66 -13.72
CA GLU A 172 2.00 13.51 -14.76
C GLU A 172 3.17 12.61 -14.30
N GLY A 173 4.02 12.25 -15.25
CA GLY A 173 5.19 11.39 -15.02
C GLY A 173 5.10 10.07 -15.78
N PRO A 174 6.15 9.22 -15.70
CA PRO A 174 6.14 7.90 -16.32
C PRO A 174 4.94 7.07 -15.82
N SER A 175 4.34 6.30 -16.72
CA SER A 175 3.28 5.36 -16.35
C SER A 175 3.88 4.18 -15.59
N LEU A 176 3.22 3.80 -14.50
CA LEU A 176 3.62 2.68 -13.64
C LEU A 176 2.70 1.46 -13.83
N PHE A 177 1.79 1.50 -14.79
CA PHE A 177 0.87 0.40 -15.08
C PHE A 177 0.95 0.01 -16.56
N PRO A 178 0.95 -1.30 -16.89
CA PRO A 178 1.14 -1.74 -18.26
C PRO A 178 -0.05 -1.37 -19.16
N HIS A 179 0.20 -1.22 -20.46
CA HIS A 179 -0.86 -1.13 -21.47
C HIS A 179 -1.35 -2.50 -21.95
N ASP A 180 -0.46 -3.49 -21.97
CA ASP A 180 -0.73 -4.87 -22.40
C ASP A 180 -1.80 -5.54 -21.52
N GLN A 181 -2.76 -6.20 -22.17
CA GLN A 181 -3.93 -6.75 -21.48
C GLN A 181 -3.59 -7.93 -20.56
N ALA A 182 -2.71 -8.83 -20.99
CA ALA A 182 -2.30 -9.99 -20.18
C ALA A 182 -1.53 -9.53 -18.93
N LYS A 183 -0.66 -8.52 -19.07
CA LYS A 183 0.04 -7.90 -17.93
C LYS A 183 -0.91 -7.18 -16.98
N LYS A 184 -1.97 -6.53 -17.47
CA LYS A 184 -2.99 -5.92 -16.60
C LYS A 184 -3.73 -6.96 -15.77
N GLU A 185 -4.19 -8.04 -16.41
CA GLU A 185 -4.90 -9.12 -15.71
C GLU A 185 -4.03 -9.75 -14.62
N PHE A 186 -2.76 -10.01 -14.92
CA PHE A 186 -1.82 -10.53 -13.94
C PHE A 186 -1.49 -9.52 -12.84
N ALA A 187 -1.43 -8.23 -13.15
CA ALA A 187 -1.27 -7.18 -12.15
C ALA A 187 -2.44 -7.16 -11.17
N GLU A 188 -3.69 -7.31 -11.63
CA GLU A 188 -4.87 -7.38 -10.77
C GLU A 188 -4.84 -8.61 -9.84
N GLU A 189 -4.44 -9.76 -10.37
CA GLU A 189 -4.24 -10.99 -9.58
C GLU A 189 -3.22 -10.76 -8.45
N LEU A 190 -2.03 -10.25 -8.78
CA LEU A 190 -0.97 -10.03 -7.80
C LEU A 190 -1.33 -8.95 -6.79
N LEU A 191 -1.93 -7.83 -7.21
CA LEU A 191 -2.36 -6.79 -6.28
C LEU A 191 -3.42 -7.32 -5.30
N SER A 192 -4.33 -8.18 -5.76
CA SER A 192 -5.31 -8.86 -4.90
C SER A 192 -4.66 -9.88 -3.95
N TYR A 193 -3.55 -10.50 -4.35
CA TYR A 193 -2.82 -11.47 -3.53
C TYR A 193 -1.99 -10.82 -2.40
N THR A 194 -1.71 -9.51 -2.46
CA THR A 194 -0.84 -8.82 -1.47
C THR A 194 -1.25 -9.03 -0.01
N ASP A 195 -2.55 -9.00 0.30
CA ASP A 195 -3.04 -9.21 1.67
C ASP A 195 -2.88 -10.67 2.14
N THR A 196 -3.07 -11.63 1.23
CA THR A 196 -2.84 -13.05 1.50
C THR A 196 -1.36 -13.29 1.77
N PHE A 197 -0.47 -12.78 0.90
CA PHE A 197 0.97 -12.85 1.10
C PHE A 197 1.39 -12.30 2.46
N ASN A 198 0.95 -11.08 2.78
CA ASN A 198 1.27 -10.44 4.06
C ASN A 198 0.80 -11.26 5.26
N LYS A 199 -0.44 -11.75 5.22
CA LYS A 199 -1.01 -12.58 6.31
C LYS A 199 -0.20 -13.86 6.51
N SER A 200 0.12 -14.59 5.43
CA SER A 200 0.90 -15.82 5.52
C SER A 200 2.25 -15.59 6.20
N VAL A 201 2.99 -14.56 5.78
CA VAL A 201 4.30 -14.26 6.36
C VAL A 201 4.19 -13.81 7.83
N PHE A 202 3.21 -12.96 8.16
CA PHE A 202 2.99 -12.53 9.53
C PHE A 202 2.59 -13.67 10.48
N SER A 203 1.73 -14.58 10.03
CA SER A 203 1.33 -15.75 10.82
C SER A 203 2.53 -16.66 11.09
N SER A 204 3.36 -16.94 10.09
CA SER A 204 4.58 -17.73 10.26
C SER A 204 5.56 -17.18 11.29
N ILE A 205 5.65 -15.84 11.42
CA ILE A 205 6.48 -15.21 12.45
C ILE A 205 5.94 -15.52 13.85
N LYS A 206 4.62 -15.53 14.04
CA LYS A 206 3.95 -15.72 15.34
C LYS A 206 3.86 -17.18 15.77
N GLU A 207 3.52 -18.07 14.85
CA GLU A 207 3.13 -19.46 15.13
C GLU A 207 4.31 -20.44 15.16
N ASP A 208 5.53 -19.96 14.89
CA ASP A 208 6.74 -20.78 14.79
C ASP A 208 6.73 -21.84 13.67
N GLU A 209 5.90 -21.61 12.66
CA GLU A 209 5.77 -22.47 11.48
C GLU A 209 6.11 -21.69 10.21
N ILE A 210 7.18 -22.07 9.51
CA ILE A 210 7.69 -21.32 8.34
C ILE A 210 7.08 -21.75 7.01
N GLU A 211 6.42 -22.91 6.95
CA GLU A 211 5.90 -23.51 5.71
C GLU A 211 4.96 -22.57 4.94
N ALA A 212 4.04 -21.90 5.64
CA ALA A 212 3.13 -20.94 5.03
C ALA A 212 3.85 -19.73 4.41
N ALA A 213 4.89 -19.21 5.05
CA ALA A 213 5.76 -18.18 4.47
C ALA A 213 6.53 -18.72 3.27
N GLY A 214 7.09 -19.93 3.37
CA GLY A 214 7.79 -20.59 2.27
C GLY A 214 6.93 -20.69 1.01
N ALA A 215 5.72 -21.23 1.13
CA ALA A 215 4.76 -21.32 0.03
C ALA A 215 4.37 -19.94 -0.54
N ALA A 216 4.25 -18.92 0.31
CA ALA A 216 3.98 -17.56 -0.14
C ALA A 216 5.15 -16.97 -0.95
N PHE A 217 6.40 -17.22 -0.55
CA PHE A 217 7.58 -16.81 -1.32
C PHE A 217 7.76 -17.64 -2.60
N ASP A 218 7.39 -18.92 -2.60
CA ASP A 218 7.40 -19.77 -3.82
C ASP A 218 6.38 -19.27 -4.85
N HIS A 219 5.23 -18.79 -4.40
CA HIS A 219 4.27 -18.12 -5.26
C HIS A 219 4.86 -16.84 -5.88
N ILE A 220 5.60 -16.03 -5.10
CA ILE A 220 6.31 -14.84 -5.61
C ILE A 220 7.38 -15.22 -6.65
N GLU A 221 8.18 -16.25 -6.38
CA GLU A 221 9.19 -16.77 -7.33
C GLU A 221 8.54 -17.22 -8.66
N THR A 222 7.43 -17.94 -8.55
CA THR A 222 6.65 -18.39 -9.72
C THR A 222 6.10 -17.19 -10.49
N ALA A 223 5.56 -16.18 -9.79
CA ALA A 223 5.02 -14.98 -10.41
C ALA A 223 6.08 -14.17 -11.16
N LEU A 224 7.29 -14.03 -10.60
CA LEU A 224 8.43 -13.36 -11.24
C LEU A 224 8.94 -14.11 -12.48
N SER A 225 8.57 -15.37 -12.67
CA SER A 225 8.92 -16.16 -13.85
C SER A 225 7.91 -16.00 -15.00
N LYS A 226 6.79 -15.31 -14.79
CA LYS A 226 5.68 -15.23 -15.77
C LYS A 226 6.05 -14.45 -17.05
N PHE A 227 6.82 -13.37 -16.91
CA PHE A 227 7.20 -12.49 -18.00
C PHE A 227 8.72 -12.37 -18.07
N GLU A 228 9.31 -12.75 -19.21
CA GLU A 228 10.77 -12.83 -19.37
C GLU A 228 11.40 -11.53 -19.90
N ASP A 229 10.60 -10.50 -20.18
CA ASP A 229 11.06 -9.22 -20.73
C ASP A 229 11.59 -8.24 -19.68
N GLY A 230 11.95 -8.75 -18.50
CA GLY A 230 12.73 -8.06 -17.49
C GLY A 230 12.60 -8.70 -16.09
N PRO A 231 13.21 -8.10 -15.06
CA PRO A 231 13.35 -8.71 -13.73
C PRO A 231 12.15 -8.45 -12.79
N PHE A 232 11.15 -7.67 -13.24
CA PHE A 232 10.01 -7.26 -12.43
C PHE A 232 8.79 -8.16 -12.64
N PHE A 233 7.78 -8.07 -11.76
CA PHE A 233 6.58 -8.94 -11.83
C PHE A 233 5.88 -8.94 -13.19
N LEU A 234 5.91 -7.80 -13.89
CA LEU A 234 5.33 -7.62 -15.22
C LEU A 234 6.42 -7.44 -16.29
N GLY A 235 7.61 -8.00 -16.05
CA GLY A 235 8.84 -7.78 -16.82
C GLY A 235 9.47 -6.42 -16.54
N LYS A 236 8.71 -5.33 -16.72
CA LYS A 236 9.13 -3.95 -16.40
C LYS A 236 8.57 -3.49 -15.06
N PHE A 237 9.27 -2.54 -14.43
CA PHE A 237 8.87 -1.95 -13.14
C PHE A 237 7.45 -1.38 -13.21
N SER A 238 6.66 -1.65 -12.18
CA SER A 238 5.23 -1.35 -12.16
C SER A 238 4.69 -1.11 -10.74
N LEU A 239 3.40 -0.77 -10.65
CA LEU A 239 2.66 -0.67 -9.39
C LEU A 239 2.69 -1.97 -8.58
N VAL A 240 2.83 -3.13 -9.22
CA VAL A 240 2.93 -4.42 -8.52
C VAL A 240 4.21 -4.47 -7.70
N ASP A 241 5.35 -4.11 -8.28
CA ASP A 241 6.64 -4.06 -7.59
C ASP A 241 6.58 -3.09 -6.41
N ILE A 242 5.98 -1.91 -6.61
CA ILE A 242 5.74 -0.91 -5.56
C ILE A 242 4.88 -1.49 -4.42
N ALA A 243 3.88 -2.31 -4.73
CA ALA A 243 2.99 -2.89 -3.73
C ALA A 243 3.71 -3.92 -2.83
N TYR A 244 4.65 -4.69 -3.38
CA TYR A 244 5.38 -5.72 -2.64
C TYR A 244 6.65 -5.20 -1.95
N ALA A 245 7.33 -4.20 -2.53
CA ALA A 245 8.63 -3.76 -2.05
C ALA A 245 8.71 -3.37 -0.57
N PRO A 246 7.80 -2.55 -0.03
CA PRO A 246 7.84 -2.22 1.40
C PRO A 246 7.72 -3.45 2.33
N PHE A 247 7.03 -4.49 1.89
CA PHE A 247 6.83 -5.70 2.69
C PHE A 247 8.02 -6.63 2.59
N LEU A 248 8.54 -6.87 1.38
CA LEU A 248 9.75 -7.65 1.16
C LEU A 248 10.96 -7.03 1.87
N GLU A 249 11.11 -5.70 1.83
CA GLU A 249 12.15 -4.94 2.56
C GLU A 249 12.16 -5.25 4.06
N ARG A 250 10.99 -5.48 4.65
CA ARG A 250 10.83 -5.75 6.09
C ARG A 250 10.92 -7.24 6.41
N PHE A 251 10.30 -8.08 5.59
CA PHE A 251 10.25 -9.52 5.83
C PHE A 251 11.60 -10.20 5.64
N GLN A 252 12.40 -9.76 4.66
CA GLN A 252 13.73 -10.35 4.41
C GLN A 252 14.64 -10.33 5.65
N PRO A 253 14.99 -9.16 6.23
CA PRO A 253 15.86 -9.13 7.40
C PRO A 253 15.17 -9.69 8.65
N LEU A 254 13.85 -9.52 8.78
CA LEU A 254 13.11 -10.01 9.94
C LEU A 254 13.10 -11.53 10.02
N LEU A 255 12.76 -12.23 8.93
CA LEU A 255 12.73 -13.70 8.89
C LEU A 255 14.13 -14.28 9.03
N LEU A 256 15.14 -13.64 8.44
CA LEU A 256 16.53 -14.05 8.62
C LEU A 256 16.95 -13.93 10.09
N ASP A 257 16.56 -12.86 10.78
CA ASP A 257 16.91 -12.67 12.17
C ASP A 257 16.15 -13.61 13.12
N VAL A 258 14.82 -13.70 12.99
CA VAL A 258 13.95 -14.37 13.98
C VAL A 258 13.68 -15.84 13.69
N LYS A 259 13.79 -16.27 12.41
CA LYS A 259 13.56 -17.66 11.97
C LYS A 259 14.80 -18.31 11.35
N LYS A 260 15.89 -17.57 11.15
CA LYS A 260 17.06 -18.03 10.38
C LYS A 260 16.68 -18.48 8.96
N TYR A 261 15.64 -17.85 8.41
CA TYR A 261 15.07 -18.20 7.12
C TYR A 261 15.50 -17.19 6.05
N ASP A 262 16.29 -17.65 5.09
CA ASP A 262 16.67 -16.85 3.92
C ASP A 262 15.61 -17.01 2.81
N ILE A 263 14.88 -15.93 2.53
CA ILE A 263 13.83 -15.93 1.51
C ILE A 263 14.38 -16.11 0.09
N THR A 264 15.68 -15.88 -0.13
CA THR A 264 16.32 -15.97 -1.45
C THR A 264 16.87 -17.36 -1.75
N ALA A 265 17.03 -18.21 -0.74
CA ALA A 265 17.49 -19.58 -0.92
C ALA A 265 16.50 -20.38 -1.78
N GLY A 266 16.97 -20.87 -2.94
CA GLY A 266 16.13 -21.56 -3.92
C GLY A 266 15.20 -20.66 -4.73
N ARG A 267 15.31 -19.33 -4.61
CA ARG A 267 14.44 -18.34 -5.29
C ARG A 267 15.26 -17.30 -6.06
N PRO A 268 15.93 -17.71 -7.16
CA PRO A 268 16.82 -16.83 -7.92
C PRO A 268 16.10 -15.64 -8.57
N LYS A 269 14.83 -15.75 -8.96
CA LYS A 269 14.10 -14.61 -9.53
C LYS A 269 13.78 -13.57 -8.46
N LEU A 270 13.37 -14.00 -7.27
CA LEU A 270 13.20 -13.10 -6.13
C LEU A 270 14.52 -12.42 -5.75
N ALA A 271 15.64 -13.16 -5.74
CA ALA A 271 16.96 -12.58 -5.49
C ALA A 271 17.31 -11.48 -6.52
N ALA A 272 17.10 -11.77 -7.81
CA ALA A 272 17.33 -10.80 -8.89
C ALA A 272 16.40 -9.58 -8.79
N TRP A 273 15.12 -9.80 -8.44
CA TRP A 273 14.16 -8.73 -8.22
C TRP A 273 14.58 -7.80 -7.09
N ILE A 274 15.09 -8.34 -5.96
CA ILE A 274 15.59 -7.53 -4.83
C ILE A 274 16.79 -6.69 -5.29
N GLU A 275 17.73 -7.27 -6.03
CA GLU A 275 18.90 -6.56 -6.55
C GLU A 275 18.50 -5.39 -7.47
N GLU A 276 17.53 -5.61 -8.36
CA GLU A 276 17.06 -4.60 -9.30
C GLU A 276 16.23 -3.49 -8.62
N MET A 277 15.44 -3.84 -7.60
CA MET A 277 14.79 -2.85 -6.75
C MET A 277 15.82 -1.97 -6.03
N ASP A 278 16.94 -2.52 -5.56
CA ASP A 278 18.00 -1.77 -4.87
C ASP A 278 18.79 -0.82 -5.76
N LYS A 279 18.59 -0.88 -7.08
CA LYS A 279 19.10 0.09 -8.06
C LYS A 279 18.12 1.27 -8.26
N ASN A 280 16.86 1.14 -7.88
CA ASN A 280 15.84 2.17 -8.06
C ASN A 280 16.00 3.31 -7.04
N VAL A 281 16.50 4.46 -7.49
CA VAL A 281 16.78 5.64 -6.66
C VAL A 281 15.53 6.13 -5.91
N ALA A 282 14.38 6.17 -6.59
CA ALA A 282 13.13 6.64 -6.00
C ALA A 282 12.68 5.74 -4.83
N TYR A 283 12.81 4.41 -4.98
CA TYR A 283 12.56 3.48 -3.88
C TYR A 283 13.56 3.65 -2.74
N LYS A 284 14.87 3.72 -3.04
CA LYS A 284 15.93 3.85 -2.01
C LYS A 284 15.74 5.03 -1.08
N GLN A 285 15.26 6.16 -1.59
CA GLN A 285 14.99 7.36 -0.79
C GLN A 285 13.89 7.16 0.25
N THR A 286 13.03 6.14 0.08
CA THR A 286 11.94 5.81 1.00
C THR A 286 12.33 4.78 2.06
N ARG A 287 13.47 4.11 1.87
CA ARG A 287 13.92 3.01 2.73
C ARG A 287 14.28 3.52 4.12
N ARG A 288 14.15 2.61 5.09
CA ARG A 288 14.59 2.84 6.48
C ARG A 288 15.77 1.93 6.80
N ASP A 289 16.44 2.21 7.91
CA ASP A 289 17.50 1.32 8.39
C ASP A 289 16.91 -0.09 8.63
N PRO A 290 17.45 -1.15 8.00
CA PRO A 290 16.96 -2.50 8.21
C PRO A 290 16.95 -2.95 9.68
N LYS A 291 17.90 -2.48 10.49
CA LYS A 291 17.93 -2.77 11.94
C LYS A 291 16.78 -2.09 12.65
N GLU A 292 16.48 -0.82 12.33
CA GLU A 292 15.31 -0.11 12.87
C GLU A 292 14.01 -0.84 12.54
N LEU A 293 13.89 -1.34 11.29
CA LEU A 293 12.71 -2.08 10.84
C LEU A 293 12.53 -3.39 11.62
N VAL A 294 13.59 -4.18 11.76
CA VAL A 294 13.59 -5.45 12.52
C VAL A 294 13.19 -5.18 13.98
N GLU A 295 13.82 -4.22 14.65
CA GLU A 295 13.54 -3.91 16.05
C GLU A 295 12.12 -3.33 16.26
N SER A 296 11.63 -2.52 15.33
CA SER A 296 10.24 -2.05 15.32
C SER A 296 9.24 -3.22 15.22
N TYR A 297 9.51 -4.18 14.35
CA TYR A 297 8.66 -5.36 14.17
C TYR A 297 8.73 -6.34 15.34
N LYS A 298 9.92 -6.58 15.92
CA LYS A 298 10.06 -7.36 17.15
C LYS A 298 9.24 -6.77 18.29
N ARG A 299 9.36 -5.45 18.53
CA ARG A 299 8.56 -4.77 19.56
C ARG A 299 7.06 -4.89 19.31
N ARG A 300 6.63 -4.84 18.05
CA ARG A 300 5.21 -4.89 17.70
C ARG A 300 4.60 -6.28 17.75
N PHE A 301 5.34 -7.30 17.30
CA PHE A 301 4.78 -8.63 17.03
C PHE A 301 5.33 -9.74 17.92
N LEU A 302 6.49 -9.53 18.55
CA LEU A 302 7.17 -10.55 19.36
C LEU A 302 7.27 -10.18 20.85
N ALA A 303 7.21 -8.90 21.21
CA ALA A 303 7.26 -8.45 22.61
C ALA A 303 5.95 -8.66 23.41
N GLN A 304 4.96 -9.36 22.84
CA GLN A 304 3.70 -9.71 23.53
C GLN A 304 3.68 -11.16 24.07
N LYS A 305 4.86 -11.78 24.28
CA LYS A 305 4.99 -13.08 24.94
C LYS A 305 5.19 -12.92 26.43
#